data_AF-X1PPL3-F1
#
_entry.id   AF-X1PPL3-F1
#
_cell.length_a   1.000
_cell.length_b   1.000
_cell.length_c   1.000
_cell.angle_alpha   90.00
_cell.angle_beta   90.00
_cell.angle_gamma   90.00
#
_symmetry.space_group_name_H-M   'P 1'
#
loop_
_entity.id
_entity.type
_entity.pdbx_description
1 polymer ?
#
loop_
_entity_poly.entity_id
_entity_poly.type
_entity_poly.pdbx_seq_one_letter_code
_entity_poly.pdbx_strand_id
1 'polypeptide(L)' 'AIARILRRTKEDYESNALTEQAYLNNKKRFEEVDLDDLKRLNLDLNIIHLTVDTQHDPPEDWYIIGMEKR' A
#
# COMPACT_ATOMS: atom_id res chain seq x y z
N ALA A 1 9.90 -4.02 9.41
CA ALA A 1 9.46 -3.81 8.00
C ALA A 1 10.29 -4.62 6.99
N ILE A 2 11.58 -4.31 6.76
CA ILE A 2 12.33 -4.89 5.63
C ILE A 2 12.64 -6.39 5.74
N ALA A 3 12.73 -6.92 6.97
CA ALA A 3 12.99 -8.34 7.22
C ALA A 3 11.92 -9.27 6.60
N ARG A 4 10.66 -8.81 6.48
CA ARG A 4 9.59 -9.57 5.79
C ARG A 4 9.85 -9.67 4.30
N ILE A 5 10.27 -8.56 3.70
CA ILE A 5 10.59 -8.47 2.27
C ILE A 5 11.77 -9.38 1.91
N LEU A 6 12.79 -9.41 2.77
CA LEU A 6 13.98 -10.23 2.59
C LEU A 6 13.75 -11.73 2.84
N ARG A 7 12.64 -12.12 3.48
CA ARG A 7 12.23 -13.52 3.69
C ARG A 7 11.42 -14.09 2.52
N ARG A 8 10.95 -13.25 1.59
CA ARG A 8 10.11 -13.67 0.46
C ARG A 8 10.93 -14.45 -0.56
N THR A 9 10.37 -15.54 -1.07
CA THR A 9 10.95 -16.30 -2.20
C THR A 9 10.17 -16.04 -3.48
N LYS A 10 10.74 -16.45 -4.62
CA LYS A 10 10.12 -16.26 -5.94
C LYS A 10 8.84 -17.08 -6.12
N GLU A 11 8.62 -18.11 -5.29
CA GLU A 11 7.41 -18.93 -5.34
C GLU A 11 6.21 -18.31 -4.59
N ASP A 12 6.42 -17.37 -3.67
CA ASP A 12 5.38 -16.76 -2.83
C ASP A 12 5.14 -15.29 -3.25
N TYR A 13 4.42 -15.15 -4.37
CA TYR A 13 4.43 -13.96 -5.23
C TYR A 13 3.54 -12.82 -4.71
N GLU A 14 3.91 -12.21 -3.57
CA GLU A 14 3.24 -11.00 -3.07
C GLU A 14 3.81 -9.70 -3.66
N SER A 15 5.06 -9.70 -4.14
CA SER A 15 5.74 -8.49 -4.65
C SER A 15 6.96 -8.79 -5.52
N ASN A 16 7.24 -7.93 -6.50
CA ASN A 16 8.42 -8.03 -7.37
C ASN A 16 9.74 -7.59 -6.72
N ALA A 17 9.71 -7.00 -5.51
CA ALA A 17 10.89 -6.46 -4.85
C ALA A 17 11.60 -7.54 -4.00
N LEU A 18 12.55 -8.26 -4.61
CA LEU A 18 13.32 -9.35 -3.98
C LEU A 18 14.57 -8.86 -3.20
N THR A 19 14.89 -7.56 -3.26
CA THR A 19 16.03 -6.96 -2.56
C THR A 19 15.61 -5.70 -1.83
N GLU A 20 16.35 -5.33 -0.77
CA GLU A 20 16.14 -4.07 -0.03
C GLU A 20 16.21 -2.86 -0.96
N GLN A 21 17.17 -2.82 -1.89
CA GLN A 21 17.29 -1.74 -2.86
C GLN A 21 16.07 -1.67 -3.80
N ALA A 22 15.54 -2.81 -4.24
CA ALA A 22 14.33 -2.85 -5.07
C ALA A 22 13.11 -2.31 -4.30
N TYR A 23 12.98 -2.66 -3.02
CA TYR A 23 11.94 -2.10 -2.17
C TYR A 23 12.07 -0.58 -2.02
N LEU A 24 13.27 -0.08 -1.73
CA LEU A 24 13.52 1.36 -1.60
C LEU A 24 13.24 2.11 -2.90
N ASN A 25 13.58 1.52 -4.05
CA ASN A 25 13.29 2.09 -5.37
C ASN A 25 11.78 2.17 -5.64
N ASN A 26 11.03 1.11 -5.33
CA ASN A 26 9.56 1.12 -5.45
C ASN A 26 8.94 2.14 -4.51
N LYS A 27 9.41 2.20 -3.26
CA LYS A 27 8.94 3.19 -2.27
C LYS A 27 9.16 4.63 -2.75
N LYS A 28 10.28 4.92 -3.41
CA LYS A 28 10.56 6.25 -3.99
C LYS A 28 9.69 6.60 -5.20
N ARG A 29 9.23 5.58 -5.94
CA ARG A 29 8.37 5.73 -7.12
C ARG A 29 6.88 5.59 -6.78
N PHE A 30 6.54 5.34 -5.53
CA PHE A 30 5.17 5.17 -5.11
C PHE A 30 4.44 6.49 -5.25
N GLU A 31 3.36 6.48 -6.02
CA GLU A 31 2.46 7.62 -6.20
C GLU A 31 1.24 7.37 -5.31
N GLU A 32 0.95 8.32 -4.44
CA GLU A 32 -0.24 8.25 -3.57
C GLU A 32 -1.52 8.32 -4.40
N VAL A 33 -2.61 7.80 -3.84
CA VAL A 33 -3.92 7.85 -4.49
C VAL A 33 -4.43 9.29 -4.50
N ASP A 34 -4.55 9.90 -5.68
CA ASP A 34 -5.16 11.23 -5.85
C ASP A 34 -6.70 11.10 -5.82
N LEU A 35 -7.28 11.31 -4.63
CA LEU A 35 -8.74 11.27 -4.44
C LEU A 35 -9.45 12.41 -5.18
N ASP A 36 -8.78 13.55 -5.37
CA ASP A 36 -9.37 14.69 -6.06
C ASP A 36 -9.44 14.42 -7.57
N ASP A 37 -8.49 13.69 -8.14
CA ASP A 37 -8.56 13.24 -9.53
C ASP A 37 -9.75 12.31 -9.78
N LEU A 38 -9.93 11.32 -8.91
CA LEU A 38 -11.07 10.41 -8.97
C LEU A 38 -12.42 11.15 -8.89
N LYS A 39 -12.50 12.18 -8.03
CA LYS A 39 -13.68 13.04 -7.90
C LYS A 39 -13.91 13.94 -9.10
N ARG A 40 -12.86 14.50 -9.70
CA ARG A 40 -12.98 15.31 -10.92
C ARG A 40 -13.53 14.50 -12.08
N LEU A 41 -13.14 13.23 -12.19
CA LEU A 41 -13.62 12.32 -13.23
C LEU A 41 -15.05 11.82 -12.97
N ASN A 42 -15.43 11.67 -11.69
CA ASN A 42 -16.74 11.15 -11.30
C ASN A 42 -17.28 11.93 -10.08
N LEU A 43 -17.94 13.06 -10.34
CA LEU A 43 -18.38 14.00 -9.29
C LEU A 43 -19.28 13.36 -8.23
N ASP A 44 -20.16 12.44 -8.64
CA ASP A 44 -21.14 11.79 -7.76
C ASP A 44 -20.59 10.52 -7.06
N LEU A 45 -19.33 10.13 -7.31
CA LEU A 45 -18.72 8.94 -6.71
C LEU A 45 -18.44 9.18 -5.24
N ASN A 46 -19.12 8.47 -4.33
CA ASN A 46 -18.77 8.50 -2.91
C ASN A 46 -17.52 7.65 -2.65
N ILE A 47 -16.47 8.25 -2.06
CA ILE A 47 -15.19 7.57 -1.82
C ILE A 47 -14.92 7.50 -0.32
N ILE A 48 -14.54 6.30 0.13
CA ILE A 48 -13.93 6.07 1.45
C ILE A 48 -12.53 5.53 1.21
N HIS A 49 -11.52 6.29 1.60
CA HIS A 49 -10.11 5.90 1.50
C HIS A 49 -9.60 5.54 2.89
N LEU A 50 -9.08 4.33 3.05
CA LEU A 50 -8.55 3.82 4.32
C LEU A 50 -7.06 3.55 4.19
N THR A 51 -6.27 4.17 5.06
CA THR A 51 -4.85 3.87 5.20
C THR A 51 -4.69 2.85 6.32
N VAL A 52 -4.11 1.70 6.00
CA VAL A 52 -3.96 0.56 6.91
C VAL A 52 -2.49 0.33 7.21
N ASP A 53 -2.16 0.15 8.49
CA ASP A 53 -0.83 -0.31 8.89
C ASP A 53 -0.73 -1.81 8.70
N THR A 54 0.07 -2.21 7.71
CA THR A 54 0.29 -3.62 7.34
C THR A 54 1.64 -4.13 7.81
N GLN A 55 2.30 -3.49 8.80
CA GLN A 55 3.64 -3.88 9.24
C GLN A 55 3.73 -5.29 9.84
N HIS A 56 2.63 -5.83 10.36
CA HIS A 56 2.53 -7.19 10.90
C HIS A 56 2.17 -8.22 9.79
N ASP A 57 2.68 -9.45 9.94
CA ASP A 57 2.42 -10.54 8.98
C ASP A 57 0.94 -10.97 8.96
N PRO A 58 0.28 -11.23 10.11
CA PRO A 58 -1.11 -11.63 10.13
C PRO A 58 -2.04 -10.45 9.78
N PRO A 59 -3.00 -10.61 8.84
CA PRO A 59 -3.98 -9.58 8.53
C PRO A 59 -4.86 -9.17 9.72
N GLU A 60 -5.03 -10.06 10.70
CA GLU A 60 -5.80 -9.81 11.92
C GLU A 60 -5.15 -8.74 12.80
N ASP A 61 -3.83 -8.53 12.66
CA ASP A 61 -3.06 -7.52 13.40
C ASP A 61 -3.01 -6.17 12.66
N TRP A 62 -3.69 -6.05 11.51
CA TRP A 62 -3.74 -4.80 10.76
C TRP A 62 -4.78 -3.85 11.35
N TYR A 63 -4.46 -2.57 11.39
CA TYR A 63 -5.35 -1.54 11.90
C TYR A 63 -5.34 -0.30 11.01
N ILE A 64 -6.48 0.40 11.01
CA ILE A 64 -6.65 1.65 10.25
C ILE A 64 -5.88 2.76 10.96
N ILE A 65 -4.96 3.40 10.24
CA ILE A 65 -4.18 4.55 10.69
C ILE A 65 -4.61 5.86 10.04
N GLY A 66 -5.49 5.80 9.03
CA GLY A 66 -6.06 6.98 8.39
C GLY A 66 -7.38 6.65 7.70
N MET A 67 -8.28 7.62 7.66
CA MET A 67 -9.54 7.53 6.92
C MET A 67 -9.87 8.89 6.32
N GLU A 68 -10.18 8.89 5.03
CA GLU A 68 -10.66 10.06 4.31
C GLU A 68 -11.97 9.74 3.60
N LYS A 69 -12.87 10.72 3.56
CA LYS A 69 -14.15 10.63 2.85
C LYS A 69 -14.24 11.79 1.86
N ARG A 70 -14.67 11.50 0.64
CA ARG A 70 -14.87 12.47 -0.43
C ARG A 70 -16.20 12.23 -1.09
#